data_AF-A0A3N5QPQ3-F1
#
_entry.id   AF-A0A3N5QPQ3-F1
#
_cell.length_a   1.000
_cell.length_b   1.000
_cell.length_c   1.000
_cell.angle_alpha   90.00
_cell.angle_beta   90.00
_cell.angle_gamma   90.00
#
_symmetry.space_group_name_H-M   'P 1'
#
loop_
_entity.id
_entity.type
_entity.pdbx_description
1 polymer ?
#
loop_
_entity_poly.entity_id
_entity_poly.type
_entity_poly.pdbx_seq_one_letter_code
_entity_poly.pdbx_strand_id
1 'polypeptide(L)'
;MKRVLLLGAGKIGRMIARFLTDSGDYTVCVADVDATALARLGEQIPGIETQTVNAAEHADLVRVLTGRDIVISALSFHFNQGVARAALETKASYFDLTEDIATTRAVRIVAEGAAPGQIFMPQCGLAPGFVSIAASYLTEWFDEIDSVRMRVGALPLYPSNALKYNLTWSTDGLINEYCNPCEAIHDGKHVERLPLEGQEEFSLDGVRYEAFNTSGGLGTLCETLVGRVRSLDYKTIRYTGHRDLVHFLINELRMRDRRV
;
A
#
# COMPACT_ATOMS: atom_id res chain seq x y z
N MET A 1 -24.47 2.89 13.50
CA MET A 1 -23.38 3.50 12.72
C MET A 1 -22.07 2.86 13.17
N LYS A 2 -21.17 2.50 12.25
CA LYS A 2 -19.89 1.86 12.60
C LYS A 2 -18.88 2.90 13.04
N ARG A 3 -18.10 2.61 14.08
CA ARG A 3 -17.07 3.51 14.62
C ARG A 3 -15.71 3.16 14.03
N VAL A 4 -15.13 4.09 13.28
CA VAL A 4 -13.86 3.92 12.58
C VAL A 4 -12.78 4.76 13.26
N LEU A 5 -11.67 4.12 13.61
CA LEU A 5 -10.42 4.82 13.86
C LEU A 5 -9.58 4.85 12.59
N LEU A 6 -9.23 6.03 12.12
CA LEU A 6 -8.24 6.22 11.07
C LEU A 6 -6.92 6.67 11.71
N LEU A 7 -5.87 5.87 11.57
CA LEU A 7 -4.53 6.22 12.01
C LEU A 7 -3.77 6.87 10.85
N GLY A 8 -3.30 8.10 11.05
CA GLY A 8 -2.57 8.90 10.08
C GLY A 8 -3.41 10.03 9.47
N ALA A 9 -3.00 11.27 9.69
CA ALA A 9 -3.55 12.51 9.13
C ALA A 9 -2.67 13.06 7.98
N GLY A 10 -1.92 12.19 7.31
CA GLY A 10 -1.16 12.50 6.09
C GLY A 10 -2.07 12.76 4.88
N LYS A 11 -1.48 12.90 3.68
CA LYS A 11 -2.23 13.18 2.44
C LYS A 11 -3.33 12.16 2.17
N ILE A 12 -3.01 10.87 2.28
CA ILE A 12 -3.96 9.77 2.04
C ILE A 12 -5.00 9.69 3.15
N GLY A 13 -4.58 9.77 4.41
CA GLY A 13 -5.48 9.74 5.57
C GLY A 13 -6.57 10.82 5.49
N ARG A 14 -6.24 12.06 5.11
CA ARG A 14 -7.25 13.12 4.96
C ARG A 14 -8.30 12.81 3.88
N MET A 15 -7.90 12.17 2.79
CA MET A 15 -8.84 11.76 1.75
C MET A 15 -9.75 10.62 2.22
N ILE A 16 -9.21 9.64 2.95
CA ILE A 16 -10.01 8.58 3.58
C ILE A 16 -11.01 9.17 4.57
N ALA A 17 -10.55 10.06 5.45
CA ALA A 17 -11.40 10.76 6.41
C ALA A 17 -12.54 11.49 5.72
N ARG A 18 -12.25 12.23 4.64
CA ARG A 18 -13.25 12.94 3.85
C ARG A 18 -14.29 12.00 3.24
N PHE A 19 -13.87 10.93 2.55
CA PHE A 19 -14.80 9.99 1.94
C PHE A 19 -15.68 9.27 2.96
N LEU A 20 -15.12 8.84 4.09
CA LEU A 20 -15.90 8.20 5.15
C LEU A 20 -16.89 9.17 5.80
N THR A 21 -16.48 10.41 6.06
CA THR A 21 -17.36 11.43 6.64
C THR A 21 -18.49 11.80 5.68
N ASP A 22 -18.16 12.03 4.40
CA ASP A 22 -19.13 12.43 3.37
C ASP A 22 -20.15 11.34 3.06
N SER A 23 -19.81 10.06 3.28
CA SER A 23 -20.77 8.95 3.14
C SER A 23 -21.92 9.01 4.15
N GLY A 24 -21.69 9.56 5.35
CA GLY A 24 -22.66 9.57 6.44
C GLY A 24 -22.88 8.21 7.13
N ASP A 25 -22.19 7.13 6.72
CA ASP A 25 -22.38 5.77 7.24
C ASP A 25 -21.50 5.43 8.47
N TYR A 26 -20.55 6.31 8.80
CA TYR A 26 -19.50 6.07 9.79
C TYR A 26 -19.34 7.21 10.78
N THR A 27 -19.03 6.86 12.03
CA THR A 27 -18.48 7.79 13.02
C THR A 27 -16.96 7.68 12.97
N VAL A 28 -16.28 8.73 12.51
CA VAL A 28 -14.85 8.72 12.21
C VAL A 28 -14.07 9.51 13.26
N CYS A 29 -13.06 8.87 13.87
CA CYS A 29 -12.02 9.54 14.63
C CYS A 29 -10.68 9.38 13.91
N VAL A 30 -9.96 10.48 13.71
CA VAL A 30 -8.63 10.48 13.10
C VAL A 30 -7.58 10.70 14.17
N ALA A 31 -6.55 9.85 14.19
CA ALA A 31 -5.47 9.98 15.13
C ALA A 31 -4.09 10.04 14.46
N ASP A 32 -3.23 10.91 14.98
CA ASP A 32 -1.87 11.13 14.49
C ASP A 32 -1.01 11.64 15.66
N VAL A 33 0.31 11.54 15.55
CA VAL A 33 1.24 12.16 16.50
C VAL A 33 1.36 13.68 16.27
N ASP A 34 1.14 14.14 15.03
CA ASP A 34 1.20 15.55 14.65
C ASP A 34 -0.12 16.27 14.91
N ALA A 35 -0.18 16.99 16.04
CA ALA A 35 -1.32 17.83 16.41
C ALA A 35 -1.64 18.93 15.37
N THR A 36 -0.65 19.42 14.62
CA THR A 36 -0.85 20.44 13.58
C THR A 36 -1.58 19.83 12.38
N ALA A 37 -1.24 18.60 12.00
CA ALA A 37 -1.93 17.89 10.94
C ALA A 37 -3.40 17.62 11.31
N LEU A 38 -3.67 17.26 12.57
CA LEU A 38 -5.02 17.06 13.10
C LEU A 38 -5.84 18.36 13.13
N ALA A 39 -5.27 19.46 13.62
CA ALA A 39 -5.95 20.76 13.66
C ALA A 39 -6.38 21.21 12.26
N ARG A 40 -5.48 21.14 11.28
CA ARG A 40 -5.79 21.44 9.87
C ARG A 40 -6.88 20.54 9.30
N LEU A 41 -6.92 19.26 9.70
CA LEU A 41 -7.97 18.35 9.26
C LEU A 41 -9.33 18.74 9.82
N GLY A 42 -9.39 19.16 11.10
CA GLY A 42 -10.60 19.67 11.73
C GLY A 42 -11.16 20.92 11.05
N GLU A 43 -10.28 21.80 10.53
CA GLU A 43 -10.69 22.96 9.72
C GLU A 43 -11.27 22.55 8.36
N GLN A 44 -10.72 21.49 7.75
CA GLN A 44 -11.14 21.01 6.42
C GLN A 44 -12.41 20.16 6.46
N ILE A 45 -12.65 19.44 7.55
CA ILE A 45 -13.80 18.55 7.74
C ILE A 45 -14.50 18.92 9.06
N PRO A 46 -15.46 19.87 9.03
CA PRO A 46 -16.14 20.31 10.24
C PRO A 46 -16.81 19.15 10.99
N GLY A 47 -16.54 19.05 12.30
CA GLY A 47 -17.14 18.05 13.18
C GLY A 47 -16.43 16.70 13.23
N ILE A 48 -15.31 16.52 12.52
CA ILE A 48 -14.51 15.29 12.63
C ILE A 48 -13.83 15.19 14.00
N GLU A 49 -13.91 14.03 14.63
CA GLU A 49 -13.19 13.77 15.88
C GLU A 49 -11.70 13.57 15.57
N THR A 50 -10.82 14.21 16.35
CA THR A 50 -9.37 14.04 16.23
C THR A 50 -8.73 13.74 17.58
N GLN A 51 -7.66 12.95 17.59
CA GLN A 51 -6.95 12.60 18.81
C GLN A 51 -5.46 12.43 18.58
N THR A 52 -4.62 13.02 19.43
CA THR A 52 -3.18 12.74 19.41
C THR A 52 -2.89 11.34 19.96
N VAL A 53 -2.19 10.51 19.18
CA VAL A 53 -1.84 9.12 19.53
C VAL A 53 -0.44 8.81 19.01
N ASN A 54 0.39 8.20 19.84
CA ASN A 54 1.64 7.61 19.39
C ASN A 54 1.43 6.14 19.00
N ALA A 55 1.42 5.84 17.70
CA ALA A 55 1.23 4.47 17.20
C ALA A 55 2.42 3.53 17.49
N ALA A 56 3.55 4.05 17.98
CA ALA A 56 4.65 3.20 18.49
C ALA A 56 4.31 2.55 19.84
N GLU A 57 3.37 3.13 20.59
CA GLU A 57 3.02 2.68 21.94
C GLU A 57 1.77 1.78 21.88
N HIS A 58 1.95 0.48 22.13
CA HIS A 58 0.85 -0.50 22.09
C HIS A 58 -0.31 -0.14 23.03
N ALA A 59 0.01 0.35 24.23
CA ALA A 59 -0.99 0.77 25.21
C ALA A 59 -1.87 1.92 24.70
N ASP A 60 -1.28 2.86 23.95
CA ASP A 60 -2.02 3.96 23.34
C ASP A 60 -2.95 3.46 22.24
N LEU A 61 -2.47 2.54 21.39
CA LEU A 61 -3.27 1.88 20.36
C LEU A 61 -4.48 1.13 20.96
N VAL A 62 -4.27 0.31 22.00
CA VAL A 62 -5.36 -0.43 22.66
C VAL A 62 -6.37 0.54 23.28
N ARG A 63 -5.90 1.57 23.99
CA ARG A 63 -6.77 2.57 24.61
C ARG A 63 -7.66 3.26 23.58
N VAL A 64 -7.10 3.67 22.45
CA VAL A 64 -7.85 4.40 21.41
C VAL A 64 -8.72 3.47 20.57
N LEU A 65 -8.37 2.20 20.43
CA LEU A 65 -9.17 1.21 19.69
C LEU A 65 -10.31 0.61 20.52
N THR A 66 -10.22 0.65 21.85
CA THR A 66 -11.22 0.07 22.74
C THR A 66 -12.61 0.62 22.44
N GLY A 67 -13.52 -0.29 22.11
CA GLY A 67 -14.89 0.07 21.76
C GLY A 67 -15.01 0.71 20.38
N ARG A 68 -14.11 0.46 19.44
CA ARG A 68 -14.30 0.81 18.01
C ARG A 68 -14.51 -0.46 17.18
N ASP A 69 -15.18 -0.31 16.05
CA ASP A 69 -15.51 -1.44 15.18
C ASP A 69 -14.39 -1.74 14.19
N ILE A 70 -13.74 -0.69 13.69
CA ILE A 70 -12.81 -0.75 12.56
C ILE A 70 -11.60 0.16 12.83
N VAL A 71 -10.43 -0.30 12.41
CA VAL A 71 -9.22 0.52 12.27
C VAL A 71 -8.72 0.50 10.84
N ILE A 72 -8.39 1.68 10.33
CA ILE A 72 -7.71 1.86 9.04
C ILE A 72 -6.34 2.47 9.33
N SER A 73 -5.28 1.78 8.95
CA SER A 73 -3.91 2.29 9.06
C SER A 73 -3.49 2.96 7.74
N ALA A 74 -3.38 4.30 7.78
CA ALA A 74 -2.74 5.12 6.75
C ALA A 74 -1.35 5.61 7.23
N LEU A 75 -0.71 4.85 8.12
CA LEU A 75 0.63 5.08 8.65
C LEU A 75 1.72 4.50 7.73
N SER A 76 2.99 4.76 8.07
CA SER A 76 4.11 3.99 7.52
C SER A 76 3.98 2.50 7.88
N PHE A 77 4.37 1.61 6.95
CA PHE A 77 4.14 0.18 7.05
C PHE A 77 4.68 -0.46 8.34
N HIS A 78 5.78 0.04 8.90
CA HIS A 78 6.40 -0.52 10.11
C HIS A 78 5.48 -0.45 11.36
N PHE A 79 4.46 0.41 11.39
CA PHE A 79 3.49 0.46 12.48
C PHE A 79 2.39 -0.61 12.36
N ASN A 80 2.16 -1.14 11.16
CA ASN A 80 0.97 -1.95 10.86
C ASN A 80 0.91 -3.24 11.68
N GLN A 81 2.05 -3.85 12.00
CA GLN A 81 2.07 -5.02 12.87
C GLN A 81 1.57 -4.71 14.28
N GLY A 82 1.94 -3.55 14.85
CA GLY A 82 1.45 -3.11 16.16
C GLY A 82 -0.05 -2.79 16.12
N VAL A 83 -0.50 -2.10 15.07
CA VAL A 83 -1.92 -1.79 14.86
C VAL A 83 -2.75 -3.07 14.72
N ALA A 84 -2.27 -4.05 13.94
CA ALA A 84 -2.96 -5.33 13.76
C ALA A 84 -3.09 -6.10 15.09
N ARG A 85 -2.04 -6.11 15.93
CA ARG A 85 -2.09 -6.75 17.26
C ARG A 85 -3.10 -6.04 18.19
N ALA A 86 -3.11 -4.72 18.21
CA ALA A 86 -4.06 -3.96 19.01
C ALA A 86 -5.51 -4.13 18.50
N ALA A 87 -5.70 -4.21 17.18
CA ALA A 87 -6.99 -4.53 16.57
C ALA A 87 -7.48 -5.91 17.00
N LEU A 88 -6.59 -6.92 16.98
CA LEU A 88 -6.88 -8.28 17.45
C LEU A 88 -7.39 -8.27 18.90
N GLU A 89 -6.62 -7.64 19.80
CA GLU A 89 -6.92 -7.55 21.23
C GLU A 89 -8.26 -6.86 21.51
N THR A 90 -8.54 -5.76 20.80
CA THR A 90 -9.75 -4.95 20.98
C THR A 90 -10.96 -5.43 20.16
N LYS A 91 -10.79 -6.50 19.37
CA LYS A 91 -11.79 -7.09 18.47
C LYS A 91 -12.24 -6.16 17.33
N ALA A 92 -11.48 -5.12 17.02
CA ALA A 92 -11.73 -4.26 15.86
C ALA A 92 -11.27 -4.95 14.57
N SER A 93 -11.98 -4.73 13.47
CA SER A 93 -11.52 -5.15 12.15
C SER A 93 -10.42 -4.24 11.64
N TYR A 94 -9.44 -4.80 10.95
CA TYR A 94 -8.20 -4.16 10.54
C TYR A 94 -8.12 -3.99 9.01
N PHE A 95 -7.73 -2.80 8.59
CA PHE A 95 -7.46 -2.45 7.19
C PHE A 95 -6.18 -1.63 7.10
N ASP A 96 -5.39 -1.83 6.05
CA ASP A 96 -4.22 -1.00 5.75
C ASP A 96 -4.02 -0.79 4.25
N LEU A 97 -2.98 -0.04 3.89
CA LEU A 97 -2.61 0.27 2.50
C LEU A 97 -1.23 -0.26 2.12
N THR A 98 -0.64 -1.16 2.91
CA THR A 98 0.79 -1.45 2.81
C THR A 98 1.14 -2.22 1.54
N GLU A 99 2.26 -1.84 0.93
CA GLU A 99 2.94 -2.59 -0.11
C GLU A 99 3.96 -3.59 0.47
N ASP A 100 4.31 -3.47 1.76
CA ASP A 100 5.36 -4.26 2.36
C ASP A 100 4.93 -5.72 2.59
N ILE A 101 5.62 -6.64 1.91
CA ILE A 101 5.31 -8.06 1.92
C ILE A 101 5.58 -8.66 3.31
N ALA A 102 6.66 -8.25 4.00
CA ALA A 102 6.99 -8.75 5.33
C ALA A 102 5.93 -8.36 6.36
N THR A 103 5.48 -7.11 6.32
CA THR A 103 4.36 -6.59 7.12
C THR A 103 3.08 -7.35 6.82
N THR A 104 2.74 -7.56 5.55
CA THR A 104 1.56 -8.33 5.14
C THR A 104 1.60 -9.76 5.70
N ARG A 105 2.76 -10.44 5.63
CA ARG A 105 2.93 -11.78 6.23
C ARG A 105 2.77 -11.76 7.74
N ALA A 106 3.32 -10.76 8.43
CA ALA A 106 3.15 -10.60 9.87
C ALA A 106 1.69 -10.36 10.27
N VAL A 107 0.95 -9.54 9.50
CA VAL A 107 -0.49 -9.30 9.70
C VAL A 107 -1.29 -10.59 9.48
N ARG A 108 -0.96 -11.40 8.47
CA ARG A 108 -1.60 -12.72 8.24
C ARG A 108 -1.47 -13.63 9.45
N ILE A 109 -0.30 -13.69 10.08
CA ILE A 109 -0.08 -14.47 11.31
C ILE A 109 -0.94 -13.94 12.47
N VAL A 110 -1.00 -12.61 12.64
CA VAL A 110 -1.85 -12.00 13.68
C VAL A 110 -3.33 -12.33 13.46
N ALA A 111 -3.77 -12.35 12.20
CA ALA A 111 -5.15 -12.65 11.83
C ALA A 111 -5.59 -14.08 12.17
N GLU A 112 -4.68 -15.02 12.41
CA GLU A 112 -5.02 -16.40 12.84
C GLU A 112 -5.77 -16.42 14.18
N GLY A 113 -5.60 -15.40 15.02
CA GLY A 113 -6.33 -15.26 16.29
C GLY A 113 -7.68 -14.57 16.17
N ALA A 114 -8.10 -14.12 14.98
CA ALA A 114 -9.27 -13.26 14.80
C ALA A 114 -10.56 -13.96 15.23
N ALA A 115 -11.42 -13.23 15.94
CA ALA A 115 -12.73 -13.74 16.32
C ALA A 115 -13.65 -13.88 15.08
N PRO A 116 -14.70 -14.73 15.12
CA PRO A 116 -15.67 -14.80 14.04
C PRO A 116 -16.26 -13.42 13.70
N GLY A 117 -16.16 -13.03 12.43
CA GLY A 117 -16.61 -11.72 11.94
C GLY A 117 -15.62 -10.57 12.11
N GLN A 118 -14.45 -10.81 12.71
CA GLN A 118 -13.36 -9.84 12.74
C GLN A 118 -12.50 -9.99 11.49
N ILE A 119 -12.40 -8.92 10.70
CA ILE A 119 -11.73 -8.94 9.40
C ILE A 119 -10.32 -8.36 9.51
N PHE A 120 -9.36 -8.97 8.82
CA PHE A 120 -8.02 -8.43 8.59
C PHE A 120 -7.80 -8.36 7.09
N MET A 121 -7.79 -7.14 6.55
CA MET A 121 -7.71 -6.89 5.12
C MET A 121 -6.57 -5.90 4.85
N PRO A 122 -5.32 -6.38 4.77
CA PRO A 122 -4.22 -5.53 4.35
C PRO A 122 -4.35 -5.19 2.86
N GLN A 123 -3.53 -4.24 2.39
CA GLN A 123 -3.37 -3.94 0.96
C GLN A 123 -4.62 -3.37 0.29
N CYS A 124 -5.40 -2.54 0.99
CA CYS A 124 -6.61 -1.88 0.48
C CYS A 124 -6.32 -0.59 -0.33
N GLY A 125 -5.19 -0.54 -1.05
CA GLY A 125 -4.72 0.64 -1.77
C GLY A 125 -5.01 0.61 -3.28
N LEU A 126 -4.18 1.34 -4.03
CA LEU A 126 -4.16 1.28 -5.49
C LEU A 126 -3.41 0.04 -5.99
N ALA A 127 -2.16 -0.09 -5.55
CA ALA A 127 -1.26 -1.19 -5.87
C ALA A 127 -0.29 -1.38 -4.71
N PRO A 128 -0.45 -2.42 -3.89
CA PRO A 128 -1.47 -3.47 -3.98
C PRO A 128 -2.88 -2.97 -3.59
N GLY A 129 -3.92 -3.66 -4.09
CA GLY A 129 -5.33 -3.32 -3.85
C GLY A 129 -6.16 -3.31 -5.13
N PHE A 130 -6.59 -2.13 -5.59
CA PHE A 130 -7.43 -1.98 -6.79
C PHE A 130 -6.86 -2.70 -8.02
N VAL A 131 -5.56 -2.57 -8.29
CA VAL A 131 -4.93 -3.25 -9.44
C VAL A 131 -5.12 -4.76 -9.37
N SER A 132 -5.07 -5.34 -8.16
CA SER A 132 -5.22 -6.78 -7.96
C SER A 132 -6.69 -7.21 -8.13
N ILE A 133 -7.63 -6.40 -7.67
CA ILE A 133 -9.07 -6.61 -7.88
C ILE A 133 -9.39 -6.57 -9.38
N ALA A 134 -8.91 -5.55 -10.09
CA ALA A 134 -9.14 -5.40 -11.53
C ALA A 134 -8.52 -6.57 -12.32
N ALA A 135 -7.29 -6.96 -12.00
CA ALA A 135 -6.64 -8.09 -12.65
C ALA A 135 -7.40 -9.40 -12.38
N SER A 136 -7.79 -9.68 -11.13
CA SER A 136 -8.59 -10.87 -10.79
C SER A 136 -9.89 -10.91 -11.59
N TYR A 137 -10.64 -9.81 -11.59
CA TYR A 137 -11.90 -9.72 -12.33
C TYR A 137 -11.73 -9.98 -13.83
N LEU A 138 -10.70 -9.41 -14.45
CA LEU A 138 -10.43 -9.62 -15.88
C LEU A 138 -9.99 -11.05 -16.18
N THR A 139 -9.28 -11.71 -15.27
CA THR A 139 -8.86 -13.11 -15.49
C THR A 139 -10.02 -14.10 -15.52
N GLU A 140 -11.16 -13.76 -14.91
CA GLU A 140 -12.36 -14.62 -14.95
C GLU A 140 -13.03 -14.67 -16.33
N TRP A 141 -12.65 -13.78 -17.26
CA TRP A 141 -13.27 -13.70 -18.58
C TRP A 141 -12.65 -14.66 -19.61
N PHE A 142 -11.61 -15.39 -19.22
CA PHE A 142 -10.83 -16.24 -20.13
C PHE A 142 -10.77 -17.67 -19.60
N ASP A 143 -10.94 -18.65 -20.50
CA ASP A 143 -10.76 -20.07 -20.18
C ASP A 143 -9.27 -20.41 -19.99
N GLU A 144 -8.40 -19.80 -20.80
CA GLU A 144 -6.94 -19.94 -20.74
C GLU A 144 -6.26 -18.57 -20.79
N ILE A 145 -5.26 -18.36 -19.94
CA ILE A 145 -4.54 -17.09 -19.82
C ILE A 145 -3.06 -17.32 -20.07
N ASP A 146 -2.54 -16.74 -21.15
CA ASP A 146 -1.09 -16.74 -21.40
C ASP A 146 -0.36 -15.79 -20.45
N SER A 147 -0.76 -14.51 -20.39
CA SER A 147 -0.07 -13.54 -19.54
C SER A 147 -0.98 -12.52 -18.89
N VAL A 148 -0.67 -12.19 -17.63
CA VAL A 148 -1.24 -11.07 -16.89
C VAL A 148 -0.14 -10.06 -16.63
N ARG A 149 -0.32 -8.83 -17.12
CA ARG A 149 0.69 -7.79 -17.11
C ARG A 149 0.19 -6.55 -16.39
N MET A 150 0.58 -6.35 -15.14
CA MET A 150 0.14 -5.23 -14.30
C MET A 150 1.18 -4.09 -14.34
N ARG A 151 0.85 -2.95 -14.96
CA ARG A 151 1.72 -1.77 -15.10
C ARG A 151 1.06 -0.60 -14.38
N VAL A 152 1.67 -0.10 -13.31
CA VAL A 152 1.07 0.97 -12.48
C VAL A 152 2.04 2.13 -12.30
N GLY A 153 1.56 3.37 -12.44
CA GLY A 153 2.35 4.57 -12.19
C GLY A 153 1.48 5.74 -11.73
N ALA A 154 1.90 6.38 -10.63
CA ALA A 154 1.34 7.65 -10.17
C ALA A 154 2.35 8.76 -10.49
N LEU A 155 2.19 9.41 -11.64
CA LEU A 155 3.20 10.32 -12.21
C LEU A 155 2.67 11.76 -12.30
N PRO A 156 3.54 12.77 -12.14
CA PRO A 156 3.15 14.15 -12.41
C PRO A 156 2.88 14.33 -13.90
N LEU A 157 1.82 15.07 -14.25
CA LEU A 157 1.48 15.36 -15.65
C LEU A 157 2.59 16.15 -16.36
N TYR A 158 3.28 17.04 -15.62
CA TYR A 158 4.35 17.90 -16.11
C TYR A 158 5.60 17.74 -15.22
N PRO A 159 6.48 16.77 -15.49
CA PRO A 159 7.70 16.57 -14.71
C PRO A 159 8.70 17.72 -14.93
N SER A 160 9.23 18.28 -13.84
CA SER A 160 10.15 19.44 -13.89
C SER A 160 11.51 19.20 -13.21
N ASN A 161 11.72 18.02 -12.63
CA ASN A 161 12.95 17.66 -11.91
C ASN A 161 13.68 16.48 -12.56
N ALA A 162 14.92 16.22 -12.13
CA ALA A 162 15.77 15.17 -12.69
C ALA A 162 15.17 13.76 -12.55
N LEU A 163 14.51 13.47 -11.42
CA LEU A 163 13.81 12.20 -11.20
C LEU A 163 12.51 12.09 -12.01
N LYS A 164 12.04 13.19 -12.61
CA LYS A 164 10.74 13.30 -13.28
C LYS A 164 9.58 12.77 -12.41
N TYR A 165 9.68 12.94 -11.10
CA TYR A 165 8.78 12.33 -10.13
C TYR A 165 8.48 13.27 -8.97
N ASN A 166 7.28 13.15 -8.40
CA ASN A 166 6.85 13.92 -7.23
C ASN A 166 6.46 12.97 -6.09
N LEU A 167 6.82 13.32 -4.86
CA LEU A 167 6.50 12.53 -3.66
C LEU A 167 5.03 12.76 -3.25
N THR A 168 4.14 11.96 -3.82
CA THR A 168 2.68 12.03 -3.61
C THR A 168 2.20 11.13 -2.47
N TRP A 169 2.98 10.12 -2.11
CA TRP A 169 2.73 9.15 -1.03
C TRP A 169 4.02 8.90 -0.23
N SER A 170 4.04 7.88 0.65
CA SER A 170 5.16 7.59 1.55
C SER A 170 6.48 7.41 0.79
N THR A 171 7.49 8.22 1.15
CA THR A 171 8.84 8.07 0.60
C THR A 171 9.48 6.76 1.02
N ASP A 172 9.25 6.33 2.27
CA ASP A 172 9.80 5.07 2.77
C ASP A 172 9.23 3.89 2.00
N GLY A 173 7.93 3.92 1.71
CA GLY A 173 7.29 2.88 0.90
C GLY A 173 7.80 2.86 -0.54
N LEU A 174 7.98 4.04 -1.15
CA LEU A 174 8.55 4.16 -2.49
C LEU A 174 9.94 3.51 -2.56
N ILE A 175 10.80 3.78 -1.57
CA ILE A 175 12.14 3.21 -1.51
C ILE A 175 12.07 1.70 -1.21
N ASN A 176 11.13 1.28 -0.36
CA ASN A 176 10.93 -0.13 0.01
C ASN A 176 10.65 -0.98 -1.24
N GLU A 177 9.77 -0.53 -2.13
CA GLU A 177 9.44 -1.20 -3.40
C GLU A 177 10.64 -1.42 -4.33
N TYR A 178 11.61 -0.51 -4.31
CA TYR A 178 12.82 -0.56 -5.15
C TYR A 178 13.91 -1.48 -4.62
N CYS A 179 13.76 -2.01 -3.41
CA CYS A 179 14.85 -2.70 -2.73
C CYS A 179 14.58 -4.18 -2.43
N ASN A 180 13.32 -4.62 -2.46
CA ASN A 180 12.93 -5.98 -2.11
C ASN A 180 12.68 -6.86 -3.35
N PRO A 181 12.85 -8.19 -3.24
CA PRO A 181 12.50 -9.13 -4.31
C PRO A 181 11.05 -8.97 -4.77
N CYS A 182 10.82 -9.21 -6.06
CA CYS A 182 9.50 -9.09 -6.67
C CYS A 182 8.98 -10.48 -7.04
N GLU A 183 7.80 -10.85 -6.52
CA GLU A 183 7.13 -12.09 -6.90
C GLU A 183 6.63 -12.02 -8.34
N ALA A 184 6.65 -13.15 -9.05
CA ALA A 184 6.16 -13.28 -10.43
C ALA A 184 5.80 -14.73 -10.74
N ILE A 185 5.05 -14.95 -11.81
CA ILE A 185 4.85 -16.28 -12.40
C ILE A 185 5.58 -16.32 -13.74
N HIS A 186 6.37 -17.37 -13.98
CA HIS A 186 7.04 -17.63 -15.25
C HIS A 186 6.94 -19.11 -15.61
N ASP A 187 6.43 -19.38 -16.81
CA ASP A 187 6.07 -20.72 -17.29
C ASP A 187 5.26 -21.52 -16.26
N GLY A 188 4.24 -20.86 -15.69
CA GLY A 188 3.31 -21.45 -14.73
C GLY A 188 3.86 -21.63 -13.30
N LYS A 189 5.11 -21.25 -13.05
CA LYS A 189 5.78 -21.43 -11.76
C LYS A 189 6.04 -20.09 -11.07
N HIS A 190 5.88 -20.08 -9.75
CA HIS A 190 6.31 -18.95 -8.93
C HIS A 190 7.83 -18.78 -9.02
N VAL A 191 8.28 -17.57 -9.32
CA VAL A 191 9.68 -17.15 -9.34
C VAL A 191 9.85 -15.80 -8.65
N GLU A 192 11.04 -15.53 -8.13
CA GLU A 192 11.43 -14.19 -7.68
C GLU A 192 12.24 -13.47 -8.77
N ARG A 193 12.03 -12.16 -8.88
CA ARG A 193 12.78 -11.27 -9.76
C ARG A 193 13.48 -10.19 -8.94
N LEU A 194 14.58 -9.70 -9.47
CA LEU A 194 15.29 -8.58 -8.86
C LEU A 194 14.50 -7.28 -9.07
N PRO A 195 14.46 -6.40 -8.05
CA PRO A 195 13.89 -5.07 -8.22
C PRO A 195 14.74 -4.24 -9.17
N LEU A 196 14.13 -3.26 -9.84
CA LEU A 196 14.76 -2.41 -10.86
C LEU A 196 15.26 -3.16 -12.11
N GLU A 197 15.04 -4.47 -12.21
CA GLU A 197 15.36 -5.26 -13.40
C GLU A 197 14.12 -5.47 -14.28
N GLY A 198 14.32 -6.11 -15.43
CA GLY A 198 13.24 -6.40 -16.38
C GLY A 198 12.67 -5.15 -17.02
N GLN A 199 13.50 -4.14 -17.25
CA GLN A 199 13.09 -2.88 -17.85
C GLN A 199 12.44 -3.11 -19.23
N GLU A 200 11.32 -2.44 -19.45
CA GLU A 200 10.65 -2.34 -20.74
C GLU A 200 10.34 -0.87 -21.04
N GLU A 201 10.26 -0.51 -22.32
CA GLU A 201 9.79 0.79 -22.78
C GLU A 201 8.48 0.63 -23.53
N PHE A 202 7.59 1.60 -23.37
CA PHE A 202 6.36 1.68 -24.15
C PHE A 202 5.93 3.14 -24.32
N SER A 203 5.00 3.38 -25.24
CA SER A 203 4.41 4.69 -25.45
C SER A 203 2.91 4.64 -25.17
N LEU A 204 2.40 5.65 -24.49
CA LEU A 204 0.97 5.87 -24.27
C LEU A 204 0.67 7.33 -24.58
N ASP A 205 -0.31 7.57 -25.46
CA ASP A 205 -0.71 8.91 -25.91
C ASP A 205 0.47 9.79 -26.40
N GLY A 206 1.42 9.18 -27.09
CA GLY A 206 2.61 9.85 -27.64
C GLY A 206 3.71 10.14 -26.61
N VAL A 207 3.51 9.81 -25.34
CA VAL A 207 4.51 9.94 -24.28
C VAL A 207 5.22 8.61 -24.07
N ARG A 208 6.55 8.63 -24.01
CA ARG A 208 7.37 7.45 -23.73
C ARG A 208 7.55 7.24 -22.24
N TYR A 209 7.38 6.00 -21.81
CA TYR A 209 7.55 5.54 -20.44
C TYR A 209 8.51 4.35 -20.39
N GLU A 210 9.06 4.12 -19.20
CA GLU A 210 9.76 2.90 -18.82
C GLU A 210 8.96 2.19 -17.72
N ALA A 211 9.05 0.86 -17.66
CA ALA A 211 8.52 0.07 -16.55
C ALA A 211 9.51 -1.00 -16.12
N PHE A 212 9.62 -1.24 -14.83
CA PHE A 212 10.57 -2.20 -14.24
C PHE A 212 10.00 -2.82 -12.96
N ASN A 213 10.60 -3.93 -12.55
CA ASN A 213 10.12 -4.71 -11.40
C ASN A 213 10.21 -3.92 -10.10
N THR A 214 9.14 -3.99 -9.31
CA THR A 214 9.01 -3.42 -7.97
C THR A 214 8.23 -4.37 -7.09
N SER A 215 8.57 -4.45 -5.81
CA SER A 215 7.95 -5.41 -4.89
C SER A 215 6.55 -4.97 -4.46
N GLY A 216 5.76 -5.89 -3.93
CA GLY A 216 4.53 -5.58 -3.17
C GLY A 216 3.26 -5.42 -4.01
N GLY A 217 3.36 -5.05 -5.29
CA GLY A 217 2.19 -4.72 -6.11
C GLY A 217 1.23 -5.86 -6.47
N LEU A 218 1.66 -7.13 -6.39
CA LEU A 218 0.82 -8.27 -6.75
C LEU A 218 -0.20 -8.66 -5.66
N GLY A 219 0.09 -8.37 -4.39
CA GLY A 219 -0.66 -8.92 -3.27
C GLY A 219 -0.77 -10.44 -3.34
N THR A 220 -1.97 -11.00 -3.17
CA THR A 220 -2.19 -12.45 -3.22
C THR A 220 -2.32 -13.04 -4.62
N LEU A 221 -2.25 -12.24 -5.70
CA LEU A 221 -2.48 -12.73 -7.07
C LEU A 221 -1.47 -13.80 -7.51
N CYS A 222 -0.23 -13.72 -7.04
CA CYS A 222 0.76 -14.75 -7.34
C CYS A 222 0.33 -16.11 -6.77
N GLU A 223 -0.16 -16.13 -5.53
CA GLU A 223 -0.72 -17.34 -4.88
C GLU A 223 -1.98 -17.83 -5.60
N THR A 224 -2.86 -16.91 -6.01
CA THR A 224 -4.15 -17.22 -6.64
C THR A 224 -4.03 -17.76 -8.07
N LEU A 225 -3.05 -17.29 -8.84
CA LEU A 225 -2.92 -17.55 -10.28
C LEU A 225 -1.81 -18.54 -10.64
N VAL A 226 -0.99 -18.99 -9.69
CA VAL A 226 0.04 -20.00 -9.96
C VAL A 226 -0.59 -21.27 -10.55
N GLY A 227 -0.02 -21.78 -11.65
CA GLY A 227 -0.57 -22.90 -12.42
C GLY A 227 -1.79 -22.58 -13.29
N ARG A 228 -2.39 -21.38 -13.18
CA ARG A 228 -3.53 -20.94 -14.02
C ARG A 228 -3.11 -19.99 -15.14
N VAL A 229 -1.97 -19.33 -15.00
CA VAL A 229 -1.41 -18.42 -16.01
C VAL A 229 0.00 -18.86 -16.36
N ARG A 230 0.43 -18.67 -17.60
CA ARG A 230 1.84 -18.93 -17.97
C ARG A 230 2.76 -17.85 -17.41
N SER A 231 2.36 -16.57 -17.46
CA SER A 231 3.16 -15.46 -16.94
C SER A 231 2.32 -14.44 -16.14
N LEU A 232 2.87 -13.97 -15.02
CA LEU A 232 2.32 -12.86 -14.23
C LEU A 232 3.48 -11.98 -13.76
N ASP A 233 3.45 -10.68 -14.05
CA ASP A 233 4.39 -9.72 -13.49
C ASP A 233 3.73 -8.37 -13.17
N TYR A 234 4.30 -7.72 -12.16
CA TYR A 234 3.99 -6.35 -11.77
C TYR A 234 5.20 -5.46 -12.02
N LYS A 235 4.97 -4.33 -12.69
CA LYS A 235 6.00 -3.33 -12.96
C LYS A 235 5.49 -1.93 -12.67
N THR A 236 6.36 -1.11 -12.12
CA THR A 236 6.09 0.30 -11.87
C THR A 236 6.45 1.12 -13.11
N ILE A 237 5.53 1.95 -13.59
CA ILE A 237 5.72 2.88 -14.69
C ILE A 237 6.41 4.15 -14.19
N ARG A 238 7.42 4.62 -14.92
CA ARG A 238 8.10 5.90 -14.73
C ARG A 238 8.37 6.58 -16.07
N TYR A 239 8.74 7.87 -16.01
CA TYR A 239 9.32 8.53 -17.16
C TYR A 239 10.74 8.02 -17.39
N THR A 240 11.13 7.90 -18.67
CA THR A 240 12.45 7.38 -19.08
C THR A 240 13.61 8.06 -18.33
N GLY A 241 14.53 7.24 -17.81
CA GLY A 241 15.74 7.65 -17.09
C GLY A 241 15.59 7.68 -15.56
N HIS A 242 14.38 7.49 -15.03
CA HIS A 242 14.16 7.44 -13.58
C HIS A 242 14.84 6.22 -12.97
N ARG A 243 14.68 5.04 -13.59
CA ARG A 243 15.23 3.76 -13.14
C ARG A 243 16.73 3.85 -12.94
N ASP A 244 17.46 4.44 -13.88
CA ASP A 244 18.92 4.51 -13.81
C ASP A 244 19.40 5.41 -12.67
N LEU A 245 18.72 6.54 -12.44
CA LEU A 245 19.00 7.39 -11.29
C LEU A 245 18.75 6.65 -9.97
N VAL A 246 17.64 5.93 -9.88
CA VAL A 246 17.30 5.14 -8.69
C VAL A 246 18.28 3.99 -8.50
N HIS A 247 18.66 3.27 -9.56
CA HIS A 247 19.64 2.19 -9.54
C HIS A 247 21.00 2.68 -9.05
N PHE A 248 21.47 3.82 -9.58
CA PHE A 248 22.70 4.46 -9.14
C PHE A 248 22.68 4.77 -7.63
N LEU A 249 21.60 5.37 -7.14
CA LEU A 249 21.47 5.71 -5.72
C LEU A 249 21.41 4.45 -4.83
N ILE A 250 20.54 3.50 -5.18
CA ILE A 250 20.21 2.35 -4.34
C ILE A 250 21.33 1.31 -4.34
N ASN A 251 21.84 0.96 -5.53
CA ASN A 251 22.78 -0.14 -5.71
C ASN A 251 24.24 0.34 -5.74
N GLU A 252 24.57 1.34 -6.55
CA GLU A 252 25.97 1.76 -6.74
C GLU A 252 26.50 2.59 -5.56
N LEU A 253 25.71 3.56 -5.11
CA LEU A 253 26.01 4.32 -3.89
C LEU A 253 25.62 3.58 -2.60
N ARG A 254 25.07 2.36 -2.73
CA ARG A 254 24.67 1.49 -1.61
C ARG A 254 23.77 2.17 -0.58
N MET A 255 22.92 3.12 -1.01
CA MET A 255 22.00 3.80 -0.08
C MET A 255 21.00 2.82 0.54
N ARG A 256 20.74 1.68 -0.11
CA ARG A 256 19.90 0.60 0.43
C ARG A 256 20.38 0.03 1.77
N ASP A 257 21.68 0.15 2.07
CA ASP A 257 22.28 -0.39 3.30
C ASP A 257 22.09 0.54 4.50
N ARG A 258 21.53 1.75 4.27
CA ARG A 258 21.27 2.76 5.30
C ARG A 258 19.79 2.88 5.66
N ARG A 259 18.95 1.96 5.19
CA ARG A 259 17.53 1.93 5.52
C ARG A 259 17.39 1.57 7.00
N VAL A 260 16.61 2.37 7.73
CA VAL A 260 16.25 2.16 9.14
C VAL A 260 14.94 1.41 9.20
#